data_AF-A0A8W8MC95-F1
#
_entry.id   AF-A0A8W8MC95-F1
#
_cell.length_a   1.000
_cell.length_b   1.000
_cell.length_c   1.000
_cell.angle_alpha   90.00
_cell.angle_beta   90.00
_cell.angle_gamma   90.00
#
_symmetry.space_group_name_H-M   'P 1'
#
loop_
_entity.id
_entity.type
_entity.pdbx_description
1 polymer ?
#
loop_
_entity_poly.entity_id
_entity_poly.type
_entity_poly.pdbx_seq_one_letter_code
_entity_poly.pdbx_strand_id
1 'polypeptide(L)'
;MSTFLKKCLPCIQVFYLIAIMTKHPGITLAIICSVITLTFWLTSMVTPGWIHTTKYETYQNFTKDERMSIFYIKVCAEDQCIHLSYEQIYKELFGSYICNWEC
;
A
#
# COMPACT_ATOMS: atom_id res chain seq x y z
N MET A 1 7.13 10.86 44.81
CA MET A 1 7.35 11.93 43.81
C MET A 1 7.76 11.25 42.50
N SER A 2 7.11 11.57 41.38
CA SER A 2 7.57 11.24 40.01
C SER A 2 7.06 9.97 39.28
N THR A 3 5.75 9.81 39.13
CA THR A 3 5.14 9.11 37.96
C THR A 3 4.29 10.04 37.10
N PHE A 4 3.75 11.12 37.69
CA PHE A 4 2.97 12.13 36.99
C PHE A 4 3.81 13.00 36.03
N LEU A 5 5.05 13.34 36.40
CA LEU A 5 5.93 14.18 35.57
C LEU A 5 6.32 13.50 34.23
N LYS A 6 6.46 12.16 34.21
CA LYS A 6 6.84 11.42 33.00
C LYS A 6 5.74 11.39 31.93
N LYS A 7 4.46 11.42 32.34
CA LYS A 7 3.32 11.41 31.41
C LYS A 7 3.02 12.77 30.77
N CYS A 8 3.40 13.88 31.41
CA CYS A 8 3.16 15.22 30.88
C CYS A 8 4.28 15.76 29.97
N LEU A 9 5.49 15.19 30.05
CA LEU A 9 6.63 15.58 29.22
C LEU A 9 6.35 15.55 27.70
N PRO A 10 5.72 14.50 27.12
CA PRO A 10 5.44 14.48 25.68
C PRO A 10 4.39 15.53 25.29
N CYS A 11 3.40 15.81 26.14
CA CYS A 11 2.39 16.83 25.87
C CYS A 11 3.02 18.23 25.81
N ILE A 12 3.89 18.57 26.76
CA ILE A 12 4.58 19.87 26.79
C ILE A 12 5.47 20.06 25.56
N GLN A 13 6.15 19.00 25.10
CA GLN A 13 6.94 19.04 23.86
C GLN A 13 6.06 19.27 22.61
N VAL A 14 4.90 18.63 22.53
CA VAL A 14 3.95 18.83 21.42
C VAL A 14 3.41 20.27 21.43
N PHE A 15 3.03 20.81 22.59
CA PHE A 15 2.60 22.21 22.69
C PHE A 15 3.70 23.21 22.33
N TYR A 16 4.96 22.94 22.71
CA TYR A 16 6.10 23.79 22.36
C TYR A 16 6.41 23.74 20.85
N LEU A 17 6.29 22.57 20.23
CA LEU A 17 6.40 22.40 18.78
C LEU A 17 5.30 23.18 18.05
N ILE A 18 4.05 23.07 18.50
CA ILE A 18 2.92 23.83 17.94
C ILE A 18 3.15 25.35 18.10
N ALA A 19 3.64 25.80 19.25
CA ALA A 19 3.94 27.21 19.49
C ALA A 19 5.06 27.75 18.60
N ILE A 20 6.12 26.97 18.32
CA ILE A 20 7.18 27.36 17.37
C ILE A 20 6.64 27.40 15.94
N MET A 21 5.78 26.44 15.56
CA MET A 21 5.16 26.37 14.24
C MET A 21 4.29 27.60 13.93
N THR A 22 3.68 28.25 14.94
CA THR A 22 2.88 29.47 14.71
C THR A 22 3.71 30.71 14.32
N LYS A 23 5.02 30.74 14.62
CA LYS A 23 5.87 31.90 14.33
C LYS A 23 6.28 32.03 12.85
N HIS A 24 6.22 30.92 12.11
CA HIS A 24 6.57 30.87 10.69
C HIS A 24 5.51 30.08 9.90
N PRO A 25 4.38 30.72 9.55
CA PRO A 25 3.26 30.02 8.93
C PRO A 25 3.64 29.34 7.60
N GLY A 26 4.59 29.90 6.85
CA GLY A 26 5.10 29.28 5.61
C GLY A 26 5.84 27.96 5.83
N ILE A 27 6.64 27.85 6.89
CA ILE A 27 7.38 26.62 7.23
C ILE A 27 6.39 25.55 7.71
N THR A 28 5.41 25.95 8.50
CA THR A 28 4.36 25.05 9.00
C THR A 28 3.51 24.48 7.87
N LEU A 29 3.10 25.32 6.91
CA LEU A 29 2.40 24.86 5.72
C LEU A 29 3.25 23.88 4.90
N ALA A 30 4.54 24.18 4.70
CA ALA A 30 5.45 23.30 3.98
C ALA A 30 5.57 21.92 4.66
N ILE A 31 5.74 21.88 6.00
CA ILE A 31 5.80 20.62 6.75
C ILE A 31 4.51 19.82 6.60
N ILE A 32 3.35 20.47 6.74
CA ILE A 32 2.05 19.80 6.56
C ILE A 32 1.93 19.22 5.15
N CYS A 33 2.27 20.00 4.11
CA CYS A 33 2.28 19.53 2.73
C CYS A 33 3.23 18.35 2.52
N SER A 34 4.43 18.38 3.11
CA SER A 34 5.39 17.28 3.04
C SER A 34 4.86 16.01 3.71
N VAL A 35 4.23 16.12 4.88
CA VAL A 35 3.62 14.97 5.59
C VAL A 35 2.47 14.38 4.78
N ILE A 36 1.60 15.23 4.22
CA ILE A 36 0.50 14.78 3.35
C ILE A 36 1.06 14.06 2.12
N THR A 37 2.02 14.66 1.44
CA THR A 37 2.66 14.08 0.24
C THR A 37 3.31 12.73 0.56
N LEU A 38 4.04 12.63 1.68
CA LEU A 38 4.65 11.38 2.12
C LEU A 38 3.59 10.31 2.41
N THR A 39 2.48 10.69 3.05
CA THR A 39 1.38 9.78 3.34
C THR A 39 0.74 9.26 2.05
N PHE A 40 0.45 10.13 1.09
CA PHE A 40 -0.07 9.74 -0.23
C PHE A 40 0.91 8.86 -1.02
N TRP A 41 2.20 9.14 -0.92
CA TRP A 41 3.22 8.35 -1.58
C TRP A 41 3.28 6.92 -1.01
N LEU A 42 3.27 6.78 0.32
CA LEU A 42 3.26 5.48 0.99
C LEU A 42 1.98 4.69 0.68
N THR A 43 0.80 5.33 0.71
CA THR A 43 -0.45 4.65 0.37
C THR A 43 -0.48 4.23 -1.10
N SER A 44 0.05 5.05 -2.01
CA SER A 44 0.19 4.70 -3.42
C SER A 44 1.03 3.44 -3.62
N MET A 45 2.16 3.31 -2.92
CA MET A 45 3.01 2.11 -3.03
C MET A 45 2.30 0.80 -2.62
N VAL A 46 1.43 0.87 -1.62
CA VAL A 46 0.71 -0.29 -1.08
C VAL A 46 -0.56 -0.61 -1.88
N THR A 47 -1.14 0.38 -2.55
CA THR A 47 -2.42 0.22 -3.24
C THR A 47 -2.23 -0.58 -4.54
N PRO A 48 -2.96 -1.70 -4.73
CA PRO A 48 -2.94 -2.48 -5.96
C PRO A 48 -3.77 -1.76 -7.03
N GLY A 49 -3.14 -1.45 -8.16
CA GLY A 49 -3.74 -0.63 -9.21
C GLY A 49 -2.74 0.14 -10.08
N TRP A 50 -1.44 -0.03 -9.87
CA TRP A 50 -0.41 0.54 -10.75
C TRP A 50 -0.49 -0.04 -12.16
N ILE A 51 -0.76 -1.33 -12.24
CA ILE A 51 -1.01 -2.05 -13.48
C ILE A 51 -2.33 -2.78 -13.30
N HIS A 52 -3.23 -2.58 -14.26
CA HIS A 52 -4.56 -3.17 -14.29
C HIS A 52 -4.72 -3.92 -15.61
N THR A 53 -5.02 -5.21 -15.53
CA THR A 53 -5.25 -6.04 -16.71
C THR A 53 -6.49 -6.90 -16.52
N THR A 54 -7.44 -6.76 -17.44
CA THR A 54 -8.64 -7.59 -17.51
C THR A 54 -8.47 -8.60 -18.62
N LYS A 55 -8.56 -9.89 -18.30
CA LYS A 55 -8.49 -11.01 -19.25
C LYS A 55 -9.82 -11.74 -19.26
N TYR A 56 -10.28 -12.10 -20.46
CA TYR A 56 -11.45 -12.95 -20.62
C TYR A 56 -10.95 -14.39 -20.85
N GLU A 57 -11.28 -15.31 -19.94
CA GLU A 57 -10.90 -16.71 -20.09
C GLU A 57 -12.01 -17.48 -20.80
N THR A 58 -11.84 -17.68 -22.11
CA THR A 58 -12.81 -18.35 -22.98
C THR A 58 -13.12 -19.80 -22.56
N TYR A 59 -12.17 -20.46 -21.89
CA TYR A 59 -12.32 -21.87 -21.48
C TYR A 59 -13.20 -22.04 -20.24
N GLN A 60 -13.22 -21.05 -19.35
CA GLN A 60 -13.96 -21.08 -18.09
C GLN A 60 -15.12 -20.07 -18.04
N ASN A 61 -15.33 -19.29 -19.13
CA ASN A 61 -16.42 -18.33 -19.30
C ASN A 61 -16.55 -17.29 -18.17
N PHE A 62 -15.43 -16.87 -17.59
CA PHE A 62 -15.41 -15.76 -16.63
C PHE A 62 -14.38 -14.69 -17.00
N THR A 63 -14.54 -13.53 -16.38
CA THR A 63 -13.61 -12.40 -16.51
C THR A 63 -12.68 -12.36 -15.31
N LYS A 64 -11.38 -12.29 -15.57
CA LYS A 64 -10.33 -12.21 -14.57
C LYS A 64 -9.76 -10.79 -14.53
N ASP A 65 -9.87 -10.13 -13.38
CA ASP A 65 -9.31 -8.81 -13.11
C ASP A 65 -8.02 -8.94 -12.29
N GLU A 66 -6.88 -8.58 -12.89
CA GLU A 66 -5.57 -8.61 -12.23
C GLU A 66 -5.11 -7.18 -11.95
N ARG A 67 -4.91 -6.86 -10.67
CA ARG A 67 -4.40 -5.56 -10.19
C ARG A 67 -3.08 -5.73 -9.46
N MET A 68 -2.03 -5.13 -9.99
CA MET A 68 -0.69 -5.27 -9.44
C MET A 68 -0.35 -4.06 -8.56
N SER A 69 0.23 -4.33 -7.38
CA SER A 69 0.94 -3.35 -6.55
C SER A 69 2.44 -3.64 -6.58
N ILE A 70 3.25 -2.81 -5.92
CA ILE A 70 4.69 -3.06 -5.78
C ILE A 70 4.98 -4.34 -4.96
N PHE A 71 4.10 -4.71 -4.03
CA PHE A 71 4.37 -5.77 -3.05
C PHE A 71 3.64 -7.08 -3.34
N TYR A 72 2.44 -6.99 -3.90
CA TYR A 72 1.56 -8.13 -4.15
C TYR A 72 0.65 -7.88 -5.35
N ILE A 73 0.08 -8.97 -5.87
CA ILE A 73 -0.88 -8.92 -6.96
C ILE A 73 -2.23 -9.36 -6.41
N LYS A 74 -3.26 -8.56 -6.66
CA LYS A 74 -4.64 -8.88 -6.34
C LYS A 74 -5.31 -9.40 -7.59
N VAL A 75 -5.76 -10.64 -7.57
CA VAL A 75 -6.50 -11.27 -8.67
C VAL A 75 -7.94 -11.44 -8.22
N CYS A 76 -8.88 -10.92 -8.99
CA CYS A 76 -10.30 -11.09 -8.75
C CYS A 76 -10.92 -11.83 -9.95
N ALA A 77 -11.60 -12.94 -9.68
CA ALA A 77 -12.42 -13.65 -10.65
C ALA A 77 -13.85 -13.66 -10.11
N GLU A 78 -14.79 -13.12 -10.90
CA GLU A 78 -16.17 -12.89 -10.46
C GLU A 78 -16.21 -12.10 -9.14
N ASP A 79 -16.62 -12.74 -8.02
CA ASP A 79 -16.74 -12.14 -6.68
C ASP A 79 -15.62 -12.60 -5.71
N GLN A 80 -14.70 -13.45 -6.15
CA GLN A 80 -13.61 -13.94 -5.32
C GLN A 80 -12.30 -13.22 -5.64
N CYS A 81 -11.77 -12.49 -4.65
CA CYS A 81 -10.47 -11.84 -4.75
C CYS A 81 -9.43 -12.54 -3.89
N ILE A 82 -8.34 -12.95 -4.51
CA ILE A 82 -7.17 -13.53 -3.85
C ILE A 82 -5.99 -12.57 -3.90
N HIS A 83 -5.20 -12.57 -2.83
CA HIS A 83 -3.94 -11.85 -2.73
C HIS A 83 -2.81 -12.84 -2.92
N LEU A 84 -2.04 -12.67 -4.00
CA LEU A 84 -0.92 -13.53 -4.33
C LEU A 84 0.38 -12.76 -4.16
N SER A 85 1.38 -13.42 -3.58
CA SER A 85 2.76 -12.92 -3.63
C SER A 85 3.33 -13.12 -5.04
N TYR A 86 4.36 -12.34 -5.39
CA TYR A 86 5.06 -12.53 -6.66
C TYR A 86 5.58 -13.95 -6.83
N GLU A 87 6.13 -14.56 -5.77
CA GLU A 87 6.62 -15.95 -5.81
C GLU A 87 5.51 -16.95 -6.17
N GLN A 88 4.29 -16.75 -5.66
CA GLN A 88 3.16 -17.62 -5.96
C GLN A 88 2.75 -17.50 -7.44
N ILE A 89 2.72 -16.28 -7.99
CA ILE A 89 2.43 -16.07 -9.41
C ILE A 89 3.53 -16.62 -10.30
N TYR A 90 4.81 -16.48 -9.92
CA TYR A 90 5.91 -17.13 -10.64
C TYR A 90 5.75 -18.64 -10.65
N LYS A 91 5.32 -19.25 -9.54
CA LYS A 91 5.03 -20.70 -9.46
C LYS A 91 3.80 -21.11 -10.26
N GLU A 92 2.74 -20.32 -10.29
CA GLU A 92 1.54 -20.63 -11.10
C GLU A 92 1.82 -20.51 -12.60
N LEU A 93 2.49 -19.43 -13.01
CA LEU A 93 2.89 -19.23 -14.41
C LEU A 93 3.88 -20.32 -14.84
N PHE A 94 5.03 -20.47 -14.15
CA PHE A 94 6.04 -21.44 -14.55
C PHE A 94 5.66 -22.90 -14.25
N GLY A 95 4.91 -23.18 -13.19
CA GLY A 95 4.38 -24.51 -12.91
C GLY A 95 3.40 -24.99 -13.98
N SER A 96 2.60 -24.08 -14.55
CA SER A 96 1.75 -24.37 -15.71
C SER A 96 2.56 -24.55 -17.00
N TYR A 97 3.68 -23.84 -17.19
CA TYR A 97 4.55 -24.05 -18.37
C TYR A 97 5.33 -25.36 -18.31
N ILE A 98 5.75 -25.81 -17.11
CA ILE A 98 6.48 -27.07 -16.94
C ILE A 98 5.56 -28.27 -17.16
N CYS A 99 4.31 -28.23 -16.66
CA CYS A 99 3.36 -29.31 -16.90
C CYS A 99 2.82 -29.38 -18.34
N ASN A 100 3.05 -28.36 -19.18
CA ASN A 100 2.60 -28.33 -20.58
C ASN A 100 3.71 -28.70 -21.59
N TRP A 101 4.92 -29.01 -21.11
CA TRP A 101 6.03 -29.52 -21.93
C TRP A 101 6.38 -31.00 -21.64
N GLU A 102 5.73 -31.61 -20.64
CA GLU A 102 5.86 -33.04 -20.30
C GLU A 102 4.49 -33.74 -20.18
N CYS A 103 3.59 -33.52 -21.14
CA CYS A 103 2.45 -34.41 -21.41
C CYS A 103 2.40 -34.78 -22.89
#